data_AF-Q32PE1-F1
#
_entry.id   AF-Q32PE1-F1
#
_cell.length_a   1.000
_cell.length_b   1.000
_cell.length_c   1.000
_cell.angle_alpha   90.00
_cell.angle_beta   90.00
_cell.angle_gamma   90.00
#
_symmetry.space_group_name_H-M   'P 1'
#
loop_
_entity.id
_entity.type
_entity.pdbx_description
1 polymer ?
#
loop_
_entity_poly.entity_id
_entity_poly.type
_entity_poly.pdbx_seq_one_letter_code
_entity_poly.pdbx_strand_id
1 'polypeptide(L)' 'MGYDRDKCQAVFNKETCTYTVLEKKDPLKNCTVMAWVL' A
#
# COMPACT_ATOMS: atom_id res chain seq x y z
N MET A 1 -2.83 -6.46 -7.53
CA MET A 1 -2.74 -6.20 -6.08
C MET A 1 -4.12 -6.04 -5.49
N GLY A 2 -4.43 -6.82 -4.45
CA GLY A 2 -5.70 -6.80 -3.73
C GLY A 2 -5.55 -6.11 -2.38
N TYR A 3 -6.14 -4.92 -2.24
CA TYR A 3 -6.27 -4.15 -1.01
C TYR A 3 -7.50 -3.22 -1.16
N ASP A 4 -7.98 -2.63 -0.06
CA ASP A 4 -9.06 -1.65 -0.10
C ASP A 4 -8.61 -0.36 -0.78
N ARG A 5 -8.93 -0.20 -2.07
CA ARG A 5 -8.50 0.96 -2.89
C ARG A 5 -9.27 2.24 -2.56
N ASP A 6 -10.38 2.15 -1.84
CA ASP A 6 -11.15 3.32 -1.42
C ASP A 6 -10.48 3.97 -0.22
N LYS A 7 -10.02 3.17 0.75
CA LYS A 7 -9.39 3.65 1.98
C LYS A 7 -7.86 3.73 1.92
N CYS A 8 -7.22 2.98 1.02
CA CYS A 8 -5.78 2.83 1.01
C CYS A 8 -5.16 3.20 -0.35
N GLN A 9 -3.86 3.46 -0.32
CA GLN A 9 -3.05 3.75 -1.50
C GLN A 9 -1.72 3.00 -1.45
N ALA A 10 -1.25 2.57 -2.62
CA ALA A 10 0.09 2.03 -2.76
C ALA A 10 1.10 3.17 -3.01
N VAL A 11 2.17 3.19 -2.23
CA VAL A 11 3.28 4.13 -2.33
C VAL A 11 4.53 3.36 -2.75
N PHE A 12 5.17 3.81 -3.82
CA PHE A 12 6.43 3.22 -4.29
C PHE A 12 7.60 3.85 -3.56
N ASN A 13 8.37 3.04 -2.84
CA ASN A 13 9.65 3.44 -2.27
C ASN A 13 10.75 3.22 -3.32
N LYS A 14 11.36 4.32 -3.79
CA LYS A 14 12.41 4.31 -4.81
C LYS A 14 13.76 3.78 -4.29
N GLU A 15 14.04 3.90 -3.00
CA GLU A 15 15.31 3.46 -2.41
C GLU A 15 15.35 1.93 -2.28
N THR A 16 14.22 1.33 -1.89
CA THR A 16 14.12 -0.12 -1.69
C THR A 16 13.47 -0.85 -2.86
N CYS A 17 12.97 -0.12 -3.87
CA CYS A 17 12.20 -0.65 -5.00
C CYS A 17 10.98 -1.51 -4.57
N THR A 18 10.32 -1.13 -3.48
CA THR A 18 9.15 -1.84 -2.93
C THR A 18 7.89 -0.98 -2.95
N TYR A 19 6.74 -1.63 -2.95
CA TYR A 19 5.45 -0.97 -2.72
C TYR A 19 5.00 -1.17 -1.27
N THR A 20 4.55 -0.10 -0.64
CA THR A 20 3.90 -0.12 0.67
C THR A 20 2.46 0.36 0.52
N VAL A 21 1.51 -0.32 1.16
CA VAL A 21 0.10 0.08 1.11
C VAL A 21 -0.28 0.73 2.42
N LEU A 22 -0.66 2.01 2.37
CA LEU A 22 -0.93 2.87 3.52
C LEU A 22 -2.37 3.40 3.47
N GLU A 23 -2.94 3.73 4.62
CA GLU A 23 -4.23 4.43 4.67
C GLU A 23 -4.11 5.82 4.04
N LYS A 24 -5.11 6.23 3.26
CA LYS A 24 -5.14 7.57 2.65
C LYS A 24 -5.25 8.68 3.70
N LYS A 25 -5.93 8.40 4.82
CA LYS A 25 -6.15 9.37 5.91
C LYS A 25 -4.98 9.42 6.89
N ASP A 26 -4.27 8.32 7.05
CA ASP A 26 -3.12 8.20 7.95
C ASP A 26 -1.98 7.44 7.26
N PRO A 27 -1.01 8.17 6.66
CA PRO A 27 0.12 7.59 5.96
C PRO A 27 1.09 6.81 6.87
N LEU A 28 0.97 6.89 8.20
CA LEU A 28 1.78 6.09 9.12
C LEU A 28 1.20 4.69 9.34
N LYS A 29 -0.05 4.46 8.92
CA LYS A 29 -0.76 3.22 9.15
C LYS A 29 -0.79 2.36 7.89
N ASN A 30 -0.26 1.15 8.01
CA ASN A 30 -0.32 0.15 6.95
C ASN A 30 -1.73 -0.40 6.78
N CYS A 31 -2.12 -0.66 5.53
CA CYS A 31 -3.31 -1.40 5.18
C CYS A 31 -3.02 -2.88 4.96
N THR A 32 -4.01 -3.72 5.29
CA THR A 32 -3.97 -5.14 4.96
C THR A 32 -3.97 -5.35 3.45
N VAL A 33 -2.99 -6.12 2.96
CA VAL A 33 -2.91 -6.54 1.57
C VAL A 33 -3.27 -8.02 1.48
N MET A 34 -4.27 -8.34 0.66
CA MET A 34 -4.76 -9.70 0.47
C MET A 34 -4.00 -10.45 -0.61
N ALA A 35 -3.51 -9.74 -1.63
CA ALA A 35 -2.76 -10.37 -2.73
C ALA A 35 -1.76 -9.39 -3.38
N TRP A 36 -0.56 -9.89 -3.65
CA TRP A 36 0.44 -9.25 -4.49
C TRP A 36 0.41 -9.87 -5.89
N VAL A 37 0.74 -9.07 -6.91
CA VAL A 37 0.98 -9.56 -8.28
C VAL A 37 2.45 -9.26 -8.55
N LEU A 38 3.18 -10.30 -8.99
CA LEU A 38 4.58 -10.21 -9.40
C LEU A 38 4.70 -9.63 -10.81
#